data_AF-A0A9E1RP32-F1
#
_entry.id   AF-A0A9E1RP32-F1
#
_cell.length_a   1.000
_cell.length_b   1.000
_cell.length_c   1.000
_cell.angle_alpha   90.00
_cell.angle_beta   90.00
_cell.angle_gamma   90.00
#
_symmetry.space_group_name_H-M   'P 1'
#
loop_
_entity.id
_entity.type
_entity.pdbx_description
1 polymer ?
#
loop_
_entity_poly.entity_id
_entity_poly.type
_entity_poly.pdbx_seq_one_letter_code
_entity_poly.pdbx_strand_id
1 'polypeptide(L)'
;AESAGGLVVLNPAPAQALSSRLLESVDVLVPNETELALLTGSAIATTFDEIVDQARLLPAARTVVTLGAQGALLVDETEMYHQPAPAVAAVDTTAAGDSFCGALADVLAEGGSLTDAMAWGVMVGAATTLRFGAQSSLPTAGEVADLLQLP
;
A
#
# COMPACT_ATOMS: atom_id res chain seq x y z
N ALA A 1 -11.52 -12.82 6.83
CA ALA A 1 -11.62 -12.65 5.38
C ALA A 1 -12.77 -13.49 4.83
N GLU A 2 -12.71 -14.81 4.91
CA GLU A 2 -13.73 -15.74 4.36
C GLU A 2 -15.19 -15.52 4.78
N SER A 3 -15.46 -14.89 5.94
CA SER A 3 -16.81 -14.58 6.41
C SER A 3 -17.18 -13.11 6.29
N ALA A 4 -16.35 -12.27 5.66
CA ALA A 4 -16.62 -10.85 5.50
C ALA A 4 -17.72 -10.62 4.44
N GLY A 5 -18.62 -9.68 4.70
CA GLY A 5 -19.68 -9.27 3.76
C GLY A 5 -19.33 -8.03 2.92
N GLY A 6 -18.08 -7.57 2.96
CA GLY A 6 -17.60 -6.39 2.27
C GLY A 6 -16.16 -6.59 1.79
N LEU A 7 -15.57 -5.52 1.25
CA LEU A 7 -14.22 -5.55 0.70
C LEU A 7 -13.18 -5.92 1.78
N VAL A 8 -12.33 -6.90 1.49
CA VAL A 8 -11.23 -7.35 2.33
C VAL A 8 -9.93 -6.74 1.83
N VAL A 9 -9.43 -5.73 2.55
CA VAL A 9 -8.09 -5.19 2.38
C VAL A 9 -7.17 -5.81 3.44
N LEU A 10 -6.04 -6.37 3.03
CA LEU A 10 -5.07 -6.99 3.94
C LEU A 10 -3.67 -6.38 3.76
N ASN A 11 -3.15 -5.76 4.81
CA ASN A 11 -1.72 -5.46 4.91
C ASN A 11 -1.03 -6.59 5.70
N PRO A 12 -0.12 -7.36 5.08
CA PRO A 12 0.49 -8.55 5.68
C PRO A 12 1.68 -8.20 6.60
N ALA A 13 1.53 -7.18 7.45
CA ALA A 13 2.54 -6.70 8.38
C ALA A 13 2.28 -7.18 9.83
N PRO A 14 3.33 -7.49 10.62
CA PRO A 14 4.71 -7.67 10.17
C PRO A 14 4.84 -8.90 9.26
N ALA A 15 5.92 -8.95 8.48
CA ALA A 15 6.16 -9.99 7.49
C ALA A 15 6.04 -11.42 8.09
N GLN A 16 5.08 -12.18 7.58
CA GLN A 16 4.81 -13.56 7.98
C GLN A 16 4.32 -14.39 6.80
N ALA A 17 4.49 -15.71 6.87
CA ALA A 17 3.91 -16.62 5.89
C ALA A 17 2.38 -16.62 6.04
N LEU A 18 1.68 -16.53 4.90
CA LEU A 18 0.22 -16.62 4.83
C LEU A 18 -0.19 -17.81 3.99
N SER A 19 -1.25 -18.50 4.39
CA SER A 19 -1.80 -19.61 3.60
C SER A 19 -2.42 -19.11 2.29
N SER A 20 -2.30 -19.88 1.20
CA SER A 20 -2.96 -19.58 -0.09
C SER A 20 -4.45 -19.31 0.07
N ARG A 21 -5.14 -20.14 0.86
CA ARG A 21 -6.58 -20.01 1.15
C ARG A 21 -6.96 -18.63 1.72
N LEU A 22 -6.11 -18.06 2.57
CA LEU A 22 -6.35 -16.70 3.10
C LEU A 22 -6.19 -15.67 1.98
N LEU A 23 -5.11 -15.76 1.20
CA LEU A 23 -4.83 -14.83 0.11
C LEU A 23 -5.90 -14.87 -1.00
N GLU A 24 -6.46 -16.05 -1.29
CA GLU A 24 -7.60 -16.23 -2.20
C GLU A 24 -8.87 -15.50 -1.72
N SER A 25 -8.98 -15.22 -0.42
CA SER A 25 -10.13 -14.52 0.19
C SER A 25 -9.90 -13.01 0.39
N VAL A 26 -8.81 -12.46 -0.18
CA VAL A 26 -8.44 -11.05 -0.08
C VAL A 26 -8.72 -10.34 -1.40
N ASP A 27 -9.45 -9.24 -1.34
CA ASP A 27 -9.79 -8.43 -2.52
C ASP A 27 -8.67 -7.46 -2.93
N VAL A 28 -7.91 -6.97 -1.93
CA VAL A 28 -6.75 -6.09 -2.09
C VAL A 28 -5.68 -6.46 -1.06
N LEU A 29 -4.54 -6.97 -1.53
CA LEU A 29 -3.37 -7.20 -0.70
C LEU A 29 -2.43 -5.99 -0.77
N VAL A 30 -1.90 -5.53 0.37
CA VAL A 30 -1.04 -4.33 0.44
C VAL A 30 0.31 -4.66 1.09
N PRO A 31 1.21 -5.41 0.43
CA PRO A 31 2.53 -5.71 0.97
C PRO A 31 3.53 -4.58 0.67
N ASN A 32 4.61 -4.49 1.43
CA ASN A 32 5.84 -3.86 0.94
C ASN A 32 6.71 -4.86 0.16
N GLU A 33 7.85 -4.40 -0.38
CA GLU A 33 8.78 -5.23 -1.18
C GLU A 33 9.32 -6.44 -0.41
N THR A 34 9.57 -6.29 0.91
CA THR A 34 10.09 -7.38 1.75
C THR A 34 9.00 -8.43 2.04
N GLU A 35 7.78 -7.98 2.30
CA GLU A 35 6.62 -8.84 2.50
C GLU A 35 6.24 -9.59 1.21
N LEU A 36 6.31 -8.91 0.06
CA LEU A 36 6.07 -9.53 -1.25
C LEU A 36 7.07 -10.65 -1.54
N ALA A 37 8.36 -10.39 -1.30
CA ALA A 37 9.41 -11.39 -1.45
C ALA A 37 9.17 -12.60 -0.54
N LEU A 38 8.78 -12.37 0.73
CA LEU A 38 8.47 -13.44 1.67
C LEU A 38 7.26 -14.27 1.23
N LEU A 39 6.17 -13.63 0.82
CA LEU A 39 4.93 -14.29 0.43
C LEU A 39 5.09 -15.14 -0.85
N THR A 40 5.98 -14.72 -1.74
CA THR A 40 6.25 -15.42 -3.00
C THR A 40 7.43 -16.40 -2.91
N GLY A 41 8.19 -16.39 -1.83
CA GLY A 41 9.42 -17.17 -1.70
C GLY A 41 10.54 -16.70 -2.65
N SER A 42 10.52 -15.43 -3.04
CA SER A 42 11.45 -14.81 -4.00
C SER A 42 12.50 -13.94 -3.31
N ALA A 43 13.49 -13.47 -4.07
CA ALA A 43 14.36 -12.37 -3.62
C ALA A 43 13.59 -11.04 -3.61
N ILE A 44 14.05 -10.08 -2.80
CA ILE A 44 13.50 -8.71 -2.84
C ILE A 44 13.70 -8.14 -4.24
N ALA A 45 12.60 -7.73 -4.87
CA ALA A 45 12.62 -7.15 -6.20
C ALA A 45 13.39 -5.83 -6.21
N THR A 46 14.05 -5.55 -7.34
CA THR A 46 14.85 -4.35 -7.59
C THR A 46 14.34 -3.54 -8.77
N THR A 47 13.37 -4.09 -9.50
CA THR A 47 12.74 -3.47 -10.67
C THR A 47 11.22 -3.61 -10.59
N PHE A 48 10.50 -2.76 -11.31
CA PHE A 48 9.04 -2.86 -11.38
C PHE A 48 8.57 -4.15 -12.06
N ASP A 49 9.29 -4.63 -13.06
CA ASP A 49 8.97 -5.90 -13.74
C ASP A 49 9.05 -7.09 -12.77
N GLU A 50 10.10 -7.14 -11.93
CA GLU A 50 10.22 -8.17 -10.88
C GLU A 50 9.08 -8.08 -9.86
N ILE A 51 8.65 -6.88 -9.48
CA ILE A 51 7.51 -6.69 -8.57
C ILE A 51 6.22 -7.22 -9.20
N VAL A 52 5.98 -6.91 -10.48
CA VAL A 52 4.80 -7.39 -11.23
C VAL A 52 4.79 -8.90 -11.31
N ASP A 53 5.93 -9.50 -11.69
CA ASP A 53 6.07 -10.95 -11.80
C ASP A 53 5.81 -11.62 -10.45
N GLN A 54 6.37 -11.09 -9.36
CA GLN A 54 6.14 -11.60 -8.01
C GLN A 54 4.69 -11.46 -7.57
N ALA A 55 4.08 -10.29 -7.73
CA ALA A 55 2.70 -10.04 -7.34
C ALA A 55 1.71 -10.99 -8.04
N ARG A 56 1.96 -11.33 -9.31
CA ARG A 56 1.15 -12.26 -10.10
C ARG A 56 1.30 -13.74 -9.71
N LEU A 57 2.28 -14.09 -8.87
CA LEU A 57 2.37 -15.42 -8.27
C LEU A 57 1.38 -15.61 -7.13
N LEU A 58 0.88 -14.52 -6.53
CA LEU A 58 -0.04 -14.58 -5.42
C LEU A 58 -1.48 -14.80 -5.93
N PRO A 59 -2.30 -15.59 -5.22
CA PRO A 59 -3.68 -15.84 -5.64
C PRO A 59 -4.64 -14.70 -5.23
N ALA A 60 -4.11 -13.57 -4.76
CA ALA A 60 -4.92 -12.40 -4.40
C ALA A 60 -5.43 -11.70 -5.67
N ALA A 61 -6.65 -11.16 -5.62
CA ALA A 61 -7.26 -10.56 -6.81
C ALA A 61 -6.49 -9.33 -7.32
N ARG A 62 -6.05 -8.46 -6.40
CA ARG A 62 -5.29 -7.24 -6.70
C ARG A 62 -4.23 -7.04 -5.62
N THR A 63 -3.04 -6.63 -6.03
CA THR A 63 -1.92 -6.37 -5.11
C THR A 63 -1.44 -4.92 -5.28
N VAL A 64 -1.40 -4.17 -4.18
CA VAL A 64 -0.85 -2.81 -4.10
C VAL A 64 0.46 -2.86 -3.34
N VAL A 65 1.58 -2.85 -4.05
CA VAL A 65 2.91 -2.96 -3.45
C VAL A 65 3.41 -1.57 -3.07
N THR A 66 3.65 -1.31 -1.78
CA THR A 66 4.23 -0.04 -1.33
C THR A 66 5.74 -0.04 -1.49
N LEU A 67 6.29 1.03 -2.08
CA LEU A 67 7.69 1.16 -2.54
C LEU A 67 8.41 2.35 -1.86
N GLY A 68 7.95 2.76 -0.68
CA GLY A 68 8.50 3.89 0.07
C GLY A 68 8.53 5.17 -0.76
N ALA A 69 9.73 5.74 -0.95
CA ALA A 69 9.94 6.97 -1.71
C ALA A 69 9.61 6.85 -3.21
N GLN A 70 9.45 5.63 -3.74
CA GLN A 70 9.01 5.41 -5.12
C GLN A 70 7.48 5.36 -5.25
N GLY A 71 6.72 5.45 -4.15
CA GLY A 71 5.26 5.43 -4.15
C GLY A 71 4.69 4.03 -4.03
N ALA A 72 3.75 3.67 -4.90
CA ALA A 72 3.10 2.36 -4.87
C ALA A 72 2.78 1.85 -6.27
N LEU A 73 2.74 0.52 -6.41
CA LEU A 73 2.41 -0.17 -7.65
C LEU A 73 1.18 -1.05 -7.46
N LEU A 74 0.12 -0.77 -8.20
CA LEU A 74 -1.03 -1.65 -8.33
C LEU A 74 -0.75 -2.68 -9.43
N VAL A 75 -0.96 -3.96 -9.13
CA VAL A 75 -0.83 -5.08 -10.05
C VAL A 75 -2.09 -5.94 -9.97
N ASP A 76 -2.65 -6.26 -11.14
CA ASP A 76 -3.64 -7.31 -11.32
C ASP A 76 -3.21 -8.31 -12.41
N GLU A 77 -4.12 -9.22 -12.78
CA GLU A 77 -3.85 -10.26 -13.79
C GLU A 77 -3.41 -9.69 -15.15
N THR A 78 -3.87 -8.49 -15.50
CA THR A 78 -3.73 -7.92 -16.85
C THR A 78 -2.97 -6.60 -16.90
N GLU A 79 -3.07 -5.79 -15.86
CA GLU A 79 -2.60 -4.42 -15.84
C GLU A 79 -1.66 -4.14 -14.66
N MET A 80 -0.86 -3.09 -14.85
CA MET A 80 -0.07 -2.49 -13.78
C MET A 80 -0.27 -0.98 -13.81
N TYR A 81 -0.30 -0.36 -12.64
CA TYR A 81 -0.40 1.09 -12.51
C TYR A 81 0.53 1.59 -11.40
N HIS A 82 1.44 2.49 -11.76
CA HIS A 82 2.40 3.09 -10.84
C HIS A 82 1.95 4.49 -10.42
N GLN A 83 1.87 4.70 -9.11
CA GLN A 83 1.74 6.02 -8.52
C GLN A 83 3.07 6.43 -7.89
N PRO A 84 3.76 7.48 -8.40
CA PRO A 84 4.94 8.02 -7.75
C PRO A 84 4.58 8.76 -6.46
N ALA A 85 5.47 8.67 -5.46
CA ALA A 85 5.38 9.49 -4.26
C ALA A 85 5.90 10.91 -4.51
N PRO A 86 5.37 11.92 -3.79
CA PRO A 86 5.98 13.25 -3.76
C PRO A 86 7.37 13.16 -3.14
N ALA A 87 8.31 13.93 -3.69
CA ALA A 87 9.66 14.04 -3.14
C ALA A 87 9.64 14.84 -1.83
N VAL A 88 9.92 14.16 -0.71
CA VAL A 88 9.91 14.75 0.63
C VAL A 88 11.20 14.46 1.38
N ALA A 89 11.59 15.35 2.27
CA ALA A 89 12.66 15.09 3.24
C ALA A 89 12.06 14.40 4.48
N ALA A 90 11.96 13.07 4.44
CA ALA A 90 11.38 12.29 5.52
C ALA A 90 12.12 12.51 6.86
N VAL A 91 11.35 12.72 7.91
CA VAL A 91 11.81 12.90 9.30
C VAL A 91 11.76 11.57 10.05
N ASP A 92 10.66 10.83 9.93
CA ASP A 92 10.44 9.54 10.57
C ASP A 92 9.44 8.74 9.73
N THR A 93 9.80 7.53 9.27
CA THR A 93 8.94 6.72 8.40
C THR A 93 7.95 5.84 9.16
N THR A 94 7.95 5.93 10.50
CA THR A 94 7.03 5.19 11.36
C THR A 94 5.57 5.47 10.98
N ALA A 95 4.74 4.43 10.91
CA ALA A 95 3.32 4.48 10.54
C ALA A 95 2.99 4.98 9.12
N ALA A 96 3.97 5.18 8.23
CA ALA A 96 3.69 5.55 6.84
C ALA A 96 2.83 4.49 6.11
N GLY A 97 3.14 3.20 6.31
CA GLY A 97 2.36 2.09 5.77
C GLY A 97 0.96 1.96 6.39
N ASP A 98 0.85 2.16 7.71
CA ASP A 98 -0.44 2.15 8.40
C ASP A 98 -1.35 3.30 7.91
N SER A 99 -0.77 4.48 7.74
CA SER A 99 -1.48 5.68 7.26
C SER A 99 -1.88 5.54 5.79
N PHE A 100 -1.02 4.94 4.97
CA PHE A 100 -1.36 4.53 3.60
C PHE A 100 -2.58 3.60 3.59
N CYS A 101 -2.57 2.55 4.40
CA CYS A 101 -3.67 1.58 4.45
C CYS A 101 -4.97 2.19 4.97
N GLY A 102 -4.89 3.08 5.97
CA GLY A 102 -6.03 3.82 6.48
C GLY A 102 -6.66 4.72 5.41
N ALA A 103 -5.85 5.50 4.69
CA ALA A 103 -6.31 6.35 3.60
C ALA A 103 -6.88 5.57 2.42
N LEU A 104 -6.27 4.43 2.08
CA LEU A 104 -6.78 3.54 1.04
C LEU A 104 -8.16 2.97 1.44
N ALA A 105 -8.30 2.49 2.68
CA ALA A 105 -9.57 1.96 3.18
C ALA A 105 -10.66 3.04 3.23
N ASP A 106 -10.32 4.27 3.61
CA ASP A 106 -11.23 5.42 3.66
C ASP A 106 -11.86 5.70 2.28
N VAL A 107 -11.03 5.88 1.25
CA VAL A 107 -11.50 6.13 -0.12
C VAL A 107 -12.32 4.96 -0.68
N LEU A 108 -11.91 3.72 -0.40
CA LEU A 108 -12.66 2.53 -0.83
C LEU A 108 -14.01 2.41 -0.13
N ALA A 109 -14.09 2.78 1.16
CA ALA A 109 -15.35 2.78 1.91
C ALA A 109 -16.35 3.81 1.38
N GLU A 110 -15.87 4.92 0.82
CA GLU A 110 -16.69 5.93 0.13
C GLU A 110 -17.07 5.55 -1.32
N GLY A 111 -16.61 4.38 -1.79
CA GLY A 111 -16.90 3.88 -3.14
C GLY A 111 -15.96 4.41 -4.23
N GLY A 112 -14.82 4.99 -3.84
CA GLY A 112 -13.77 5.41 -4.77
C GLY A 112 -13.09 4.24 -5.48
N SER A 113 -12.37 4.54 -6.56
CA SER A 113 -11.60 3.52 -7.28
C SER A 113 -10.34 3.11 -6.51
N LEU A 114 -9.81 1.91 -6.77
CA LEU A 114 -8.56 1.46 -6.14
C LEU A 114 -7.36 2.32 -6.56
N THR A 115 -7.35 2.85 -7.78
CA THR A 115 -6.30 3.77 -8.24
C THR A 115 -6.36 5.10 -7.50
N ASP A 116 -7.56 5.66 -7.26
CA ASP A 116 -7.71 6.89 -6.48
C ASP A 116 -7.34 6.66 -5.01
N ALA A 117 -7.75 5.52 -4.45
CA ALA A 117 -7.44 5.12 -3.09
C ALA A 117 -5.93 4.93 -2.89
N MET A 118 -5.25 4.27 -3.83
CA MET A 118 -3.80 4.12 -3.81
C MET A 118 -3.11 5.48 -3.97
N ALA A 119 -3.57 6.32 -4.89
CA ALA A 119 -3.02 7.66 -5.09
C ALA A 119 -3.09 8.48 -3.80
N TRP A 120 -4.24 8.49 -3.14
CA TRP A 120 -4.41 9.16 -1.86
C TRP A 120 -3.56 8.55 -0.75
N GLY A 121 -3.50 7.22 -0.68
CA GLY A 121 -2.64 6.50 0.27
C GLY A 121 -1.18 6.91 0.15
N VAL A 122 -0.65 7.05 -1.07
CA VAL A 122 0.73 7.51 -1.31
C VAL A 122 0.94 8.91 -0.73
N MET A 123 0.01 9.83 -0.94
CA MET A 123 0.11 11.20 -0.43
C MET A 123 0.08 11.23 1.11
N VAL A 124 -0.87 10.53 1.71
CA VAL A 124 -1.00 10.43 3.17
C VAL A 124 0.23 9.78 3.80
N GLY A 125 0.73 8.69 3.21
CA GLY A 125 1.95 8.01 3.66
C GLY A 125 3.15 8.95 3.62
N ALA A 126 3.35 9.70 2.53
CA ALA A 126 4.44 10.68 2.42
C ALA A 126 4.31 11.81 3.46
N ALA A 127 3.11 12.37 3.63
CA ALA A 127 2.85 13.43 4.61
C ALA A 127 3.10 12.98 6.05
N THR A 128 2.76 11.72 6.36
CA THR A 128 3.03 11.09 7.67
C THR A 128 4.52 11.11 7.98
N THR A 129 5.38 10.89 6.97
CA THR A 129 6.83 10.85 7.18
C THR A 129 7.46 12.19 7.59
N LEU A 130 6.74 13.30 7.47
CA LEU A 130 7.22 14.65 7.78
C LEU A 130 7.15 15.00 9.28
N ARG A 131 6.60 14.10 10.11
CA ARG A 131 6.43 14.29 11.56
C ARG A 131 6.98 13.08 12.31
N PHE A 132 7.36 13.27 13.57
CA PHE A 132 7.82 12.18 14.43
C PHE A 132 6.65 11.35 15.01
N GLY A 133 6.90 10.04 15.14
CA GLY A 133 6.04 9.11 15.87
C GLY A 133 5.03 8.37 14.99
N ALA A 134 4.31 7.42 15.60
CA ALA A 134 3.25 6.64 14.96
C ALA A 134 1.93 7.44 14.92
N GLN A 135 1.00 7.21 15.86
CA GLN A 135 -0.31 7.88 15.85
C GLN A 135 -0.24 9.43 15.85
N SER A 136 0.81 10.00 16.43
CA SER A 136 1.02 11.46 16.47
C SER A 136 1.40 12.09 15.13
N SER A 137 1.85 11.29 14.15
CA SER A 137 2.26 11.78 12.83
C SER A 137 1.14 11.73 11.78
N LEU A 138 0.05 10.99 12.06
CA LEU A 138 -1.07 10.83 11.14
C LEU A 138 -1.69 12.19 10.79
N PRO A 139 -1.68 12.60 9.51
CA PRO A 139 -2.29 13.85 9.09
C PRO A 139 -3.81 13.68 8.97
N THR A 140 -4.55 14.75 9.23
CA THR A 140 -5.93 14.88 8.73
C THR A 140 -5.92 15.12 7.22
N ALA A 141 -7.04 14.84 6.55
CA ALA A 141 -7.16 15.06 5.10
C ALA A 141 -6.82 16.50 4.67
N GLY A 142 -7.20 17.50 5.48
CA GLY A 142 -6.89 18.91 5.23
C GLY A 142 -5.40 19.26 5.38
N GLU A 143 -4.67 18.56 6.25
CA GLU A 143 -3.24 18.82 6.48
C GLU A 143 -2.34 18.24 5.38
N VAL A 144 -2.79 17.24 4.63
CA VAL A 144 -1.94 16.54 3.64
C VAL A 144 -1.43 17.51 2.57
N ALA A 145 -2.32 18.36 2.02
CA ALA A 145 -1.94 19.32 0.98
C ALA A 145 -0.93 20.35 1.51
N ASP A 146 -1.18 20.87 2.72
CA ASP A 146 -0.30 21.85 3.37
C ASP A 146 1.08 21.27 3.69
N LEU A 147 1.12 20.05 4.23
CA LEU A 147 2.36 19.35 4.58
C LEU A 147 3.23 19.06 3.35
N LEU A 148 2.59 18.67 2.25
CA LEU A 148 3.26 18.35 0.99
C LEU A 148 3.52 19.57 0.11
N GLN A 149 3.07 20.76 0.53
CA GLN A 149 3.20 22.01 -0.22
C GLN A 149 2.63 21.89 -1.64
N LEU A 150 1.50 21.19 -1.78
CA LEU A 150 0.79 21.07 -3.05
C LEU A 150 0.13 22.43 -3.39
N PRO A 151 0.05 22.78 -4.68
CA PRO A 151 -0.55 24.04 -5.13
C PRO A 151 -2.05 24.15 -4.85
#